data_AF-A0A9P0J8R3-F1
#
_entry.id   AF-A0A9P0J8R3-F1
#
_cell.length_a   1.000
_cell.length_b   1.000
_cell.length_c   1.000
_cell.angle_alpha   90.00
_cell.angle_beta   90.00
_cell.angle_gamma   90.00
#
_symmetry.space_group_name_H-M   'P 1'
#
loop_
_entity.id
_entity.type
_entity.pdbx_description
1 polymer ?
#
loop_
_entity_poly.entity_id
_entity_poly.type
_entity_poly.pdbx_seq_one_letter_code
_entity_poly.pdbx_strand_id
1 'polypeptide(L)'
;MWKLFGISDVKSSCTHPVKPKRKLWFASDFPHLIMYLKSRIINSKTLQVPEGTVDVLHWKAVVEADSKFQIKVCNKLTIDNVQPRYFQTMNVKMAFKFFSGSVAAAMQYYKDSIPAMIDCSATVLFIKKINEVVDAMNSQLPKCVLRPDPASIHNKVKLNLKLSSFPRYQYKVSIKLEVNIIK
;
A
#
# COMPACT_ATOMS: atom_id res chain seq x y z
N MET A 1 20.40 13.39 2.04
CA MET A 1 21.24 12.26 1.57
C MET A 1 21.01 11.91 0.09
N TRP A 2 19.81 11.53 -0.34
CA TRP A 2 19.56 11.04 -1.71
C TRP A 2 19.99 12.00 -2.84
N LYS A 3 19.75 13.30 -2.68
CA LYS A 3 20.19 14.35 -3.63
C LYS A 3 21.72 14.35 -3.86
N LEU A 4 22.51 14.05 -2.83
CA LEU A 4 23.98 14.02 -2.92
C LEU A 4 24.47 12.89 -3.83
N PHE A 5 23.73 11.77 -3.89
CA PHE A 5 24.02 10.64 -4.77
C PHE A 5 23.37 10.79 -6.16
N GLY A 6 22.74 11.94 -6.45
CA GLY A 6 22.04 12.19 -7.71
C GLY A 6 20.82 11.30 -7.90
N ILE A 7 20.19 10.86 -6.81
CA ILE A 7 18.99 10.02 -6.85
C ILE A 7 17.77 10.90 -7.10
N SER A 8 16.95 10.50 -8.07
CA SER A 8 15.73 11.18 -8.50
C SER A 8 14.65 10.16 -8.86
N ASP A 9 13.46 10.63 -9.24
CA ASP A 9 12.34 9.78 -9.67
C ASP A 9 12.68 8.93 -10.91
N VAL A 10 13.67 9.36 -11.69
CA VAL A 10 14.14 8.65 -12.90
C VAL A 10 15.34 7.76 -12.56
N LYS A 11 16.20 8.19 -11.63
CA LYS A 11 17.46 7.53 -11.31
C LYS A 11 17.48 7.04 -9.86
N SER A 12 17.30 5.74 -9.67
CA SER A 12 17.25 5.06 -8.36
C SER A 12 18.55 4.35 -7.96
N SER A 13 19.66 4.60 -8.65
CA SER A 13 20.96 3.99 -8.33
C SER A 13 22.12 4.94 -8.60
N CYS A 14 23.23 4.69 -7.91
CA CYS A 14 24.54 5.28 -8.20
C CYS A 14 25.61 4.19 -8.36
N THR A 15 26.78 4.57 -8.85
CA THR A 15 27.93 3.66 -8.98
C THR A 15 28.55 3.41 -7.61
N HIS A 16 28.95 2.16 -7.34
CA HIS A 16 29.60 1.81 -6.08
C HIS A 16 30.97 2.52 -5.96
N PRO A 17 31.28 3.17 -4.82
CA PRO A 17 32.45 4.06 -4.70
C PRO A 17 33.79 3.36 -4.94
N VAL A 18 33.90 2.08 -4.56
CA VAL A 18 35.14 1.27 -4.71
C VAL A 18 35.12 0.35 -5.94
N LYS A 19 33.95 0.07 -6.52
CA LYS A 19 33.79 -1.00 -7.55
C LYS A 19 32.93 -0.47 -8.69
N PRO A 20 33.51 0.18 -9.70
CA PRO A 20 32.75 0.85 -10.77
C PRO A 20 31.80 -0.06 -11.55
N LYS A 21 32.08 -1.37 -11.60
CA LYS A 21 31.22 -2.38 -12.24
C LYS A 21 29.94 -2.70 -11.47
N ARG A 22 29.78 -2.23 -10.22
CA ARG A 22 28.61 -2.51 -9.37
C ARG A 22 27.75 -1.25 -9.20
N LYS A 23 26.44 -1.45 -9.13
CA LYS A 23 25.45 -0.41 -8.81
C LYS A 23 25.01 -0.52 -7.36
N LEU A 24 24.88 0.62 -6.70
CA LEU A 24 24.23 0.77 -5.41
C LEU A 24 22.81 1.27 -5.65
N TRP A 25 21.82 0.49 -5.23
CA TRP A 25 20.41 0.80 -5.39
C TRP A 25 19.87 1.45 -4.12
N PHE A 26 19.08 2.50 -4.30
CA PHE A 26 18.42 3.20 -3.20
C PHE A 26 16.97 2.75 -3.15
N ALA A 27 16.54 2.35 -1.97
CA ALA A 27 15.16 2.03 -1.67
C ALA A 27 14.75 2.78 -0.41
N SER A 28 13.51 3.27 -0.40
CA SER A 28 12.91 3.78 0.82
C SER A 28 12.53 2.64 1.75
N ASP A 29 12.44 2.94 3.03
CA ASP A 29 11.84 2.04 4.01
C ASP A 29 10.34 1.86 3.72
N PHE A 30 10.00 0.72 3.10
CA PHE A 30 8.66 0.41 2.64
C PHE A 30 7.60 0.35 3.76
N PRO A 31 7.84 -0.36 4.89
CA PRO A 31 6.96 -0.32 6.05
C PRO A 31 6.55 1.09 6.47
N HIS A 32 7.51 2.02 6.50
CA HIS A 32 7.25 3.41 6.87
C HIS A 32 6.42 4.15 5.81
N LEU A 33 6.63 3.89 4.52
CA LEU A 33 5.77 4.46 3.47
C LEU A 33 4.30 4.07 3.63
N ILE A 34 4.03 2.79 3.92
CA ILE A 34 2.65 2.30 4.13
C ILE A 34 2.02 2.92 5.38
N MET A 35 2.81 3.07 6.44
CA MET A 35 2.39 3.75 7.65
C MET A 35 2.04 5.23 7.39
N TYR A 36 2.87 5.97 6.66
CA TYR A 36 2.57 7.35 6.31
C TYR A 36 1.37 7.47 5.36
N LEU A 37 1.18 6.52 4.44
CA LEU A 37 0.01 6.48 3.56
C LEU A 37 -1.29 6.31 4.37
N LYS A 38 -1.32 5.39 5.32
CA LYS A 38 -2.44 5.25 6.27
C LYS A 38 -2.71 6.58 6.97
N SER A 39 -1.69 7.17 7.58
CA SER A 39 -1.82 8.43 8.32
C SER A 39 -2.33 9.57 7.43
N ARG A 40 -1.89 9.62 6.16
CA ARG A 40 -2.37 10.60 5.19
C ARG A 40 -3.86 10.43 4.93
N ILE A 41 -4.33 9.22 4.65
CA ILE A 41 -5.76 8.94 4.37
C ILE A 41 -6.62 9.32 5.58
N ILE A 42 -6.19 8.97 6.78
CA ILE A 42 -6.92 9.30 8.02
C ILE A 42 -7.03 10.81 8.19
N ASN A 43 -5.95 11.56 7.94
CA ASN A 43 -5.92 13.01 8.13
C ASN A 43 -6.63 13.78 7.01
N SER A 44 -6.49 13.37 5.75
CA SER A 44 -7.12 14.03 4.61
C SER A 44 -8.60 13.67 4.45
N LYS A 45 -9.05 12.58 5.10
CA LYS A 45 -10.39 11.97 5.01
C LYS A 45 -10.69 11.38 3.63
N THR A 46 -10.39 12.11 2.56
CA THR A 46 -10.51 11.65 1.17
C THR A 46 -9.17 11.66 0.45
N LEU A 47 -9.03 10.81 -0.56
CA LEU A 47 -7.88 10.71 -1.44
C LEU A 47 -8.36 10.44 -2.86
N GLN A 48 -7.99 11.30 -3.81
CA GLN A 48 -8.31 11.09 -5.22
C GLN A 48 -7.32 10.10 -5.83
N VAL A 49 -7.85 9.04 -6.45
CA VAL A 49 -7.07 8.04 -7.20
C VAL A 49 -7.67 7.90 -8.62
N PRO A 50 -6.92 7.37 -9.60
CA PRO A 50 -7.43 7.22 -10.97
C PRO A 50 -8.76 6.46 -11.06
N GLU A 51 -9.00 5.55 -10.12
CA GLU A 51 -10.21 4.71 -10.07
C GLU A 51 -11.38 5.34 -9.31
N GLY A 52 -11.20 6.53 -8.72
CA GLY A 52 -12.25 7.28 -8.02
C GLY A 52 -11.79 7.92 -6.71
N THR A 53 -12.74 8.19 -5.82
CA THR A 53 -12.44 8.76 -4.50
C THR A 53 -12.29 7.65 -3.45
N VAL A 54 -11.18 7.64 -2.73
CA VAL A 54 -10.99 6.82 -1.55
C VAL A 54 -11.38 7.64 -0.32
N ASP A 55 -12.35 7.14 0.45
CA ASP A 55 -12.84 7.80 1.67
C ASP A 55 -12.59 6.95 2.93
N VAL A 56 -12.04 7.57 3.97
CA VAL A 56 -11.84 6.97 5.29
C VAL A 56 -13.15 6.53 5.94
N LEU A 57 -14.28 7.14 5.56
CA LEU A 57 -15.61 6.77 6.05
C LEU A 57 -15.94 5.31 5.77
N HIS A 58 -15.46 4.72 4.67
CA HIS A 58 -15.64 3.30 4.38
C HIS A 58 -15.06 2.39 5.46
N TRP A 59 -13.86 2.72 5.99
CA TRP A 59 -13.28 1.94 7.09
C TRP A 59 -14.06 2.12 8.38
N LYS A 60 -14.57 3.34 8.67
CA LYS A 60 -15.40 3.59 9.85
C LYS A 60 -16.72 2.80 9.79
N ALA A 61 -17.36 2.78 8.62
CA ALA A 61 -18.60 2.05 8.39
C ALA A 61 -18.44 0.54 8.64
N VAL A 62 -17.32 -0.06 8.20
CA VAL A 62 -17.02 -1.47 8.50
C VAL A 62 -16.84 -1.70 10.01
N VAL A 63 -16.07 -0.85 10.70
CA VAL A 63 -15.86 -0.98 12.15
C VAL A 63 -17.19 -0.85 12.92
N GLU A 64 -18.03 0.09 12.52
CA GLU A 64 -19.35 0.30 13.13
C GLU A 64 -20.28 -0.87 12.89
N ALA A 65 -20.33 -1.40 11.65
CA ALA A 65 -21.14 -2.56 11.30
C ALA A 65 -20.71 -3.79 12.09
N ASP A 66 -19.41 -4.08 12.12
CA ASP A 66 -18.84 -5.22 12.86
C ASP A 66 -19.03 -5.07 14.38
N SER A 67 -19.16 -3.85 14.91
CA SER A 67 -19.35 -3.65 16.35
C SER A 67 -20.69 -4.18 16.88
N LYS A 68 -21.68 -4.35 15.99
CA LYS A 68 -23.03 -4.82 16.33
C LYS A 68 -23.10 -6.34 16.49
N PHE A 69 -22.07 -7.07 16.04
CA PHE A 69 -22.04 -8.52 16.03
C PHE A 69 -20.94 -9.08 16.92
N GLN A 70 -21.22 -10.21 17.58
CA GLN A 70 -20.22 -10.96 18.35
C GLN A 70 -19.19 -11.61 17.43
N ILE A 71 -19.64 -12.13 16.28
CA ILE A 71 -18.78 -12.67 15.22
C ILE A 71 -18.65 -11.62 14.13
N LYS A 72 -17.44 -11.10 13.95
CA LYS A 72 -17.13 -9.99 13.05
C LYS A 72 -16.69 -10.48 11.67
N VAL A 73 -17.12 -9.79 10.62
CA VAL A 73 -16.67 -10.06 9.25
C VAL A 73 -15.19 -9.70 9.11
N CYS A 74 -14.74 -8.61 9.73
CA CYS A 74 -13.33 -8.20 9.75
C CYS A 74 -12.82 -7.92 11.18
N ASN A 75 -12.46 -8.99 11.89
CA ASN A 75 -11.86 -8.89 13.23
C ASN A 75 -10.50 -8.14 13.29
N LYS A 76 -9.80 -7.98 12.17
CA LYS A 76 -8.48 -7.32 12.11
C LYS A 76 -8.57 -5.80 12.21
N LEU A 77 -9.71 -5.21 11.86
CA LEU A 77 -9.92 -3.77 11.81
C LEU A 77 -10.63 -3.34 13.10
N THR A 78 -9.99 -2.47 13.88
CA THR A 78 -10.56 -1.92 15.11
C THR A 78 -10.69 -0.40 15.01
N ILE A 79 -11.38 0.20 15.98
CA ILE A 79 -11.50 1.67 16.06
C ILE A 79 -10.12 2.35 16.09
N ASP A 80 -9.14 1.76 16.76
CA ASP A 80 -7.77 2.27 16.84
C ASP A 80 -7.08 2.31 15.46
N ASN A 81 -7.48 1.46 14.51
CA ASN A 81 -6.93 1.51 13.15
C ASN A 81 -7.36 2.77 12.41
N VAL A 82 -8.59 3.25 12.66
CA VAL A 82 -9.19 4.38 11.94
C VAL A 82 -9.05 5.69 12.73
N GLN A 83 -8.96 5.60 14.06
CA GLN A 83 -8.73 6.71 14.98
C GLN A 83 -7.53 6.39 15.89
N PRO A 84 -6.30 6.33 15.33
CA PRO A 84 -5.11 6.00 16.09
C PRO A 84 -4.77 7.09 17.11
N ARG A 85 -4.44 6.69 18.34
CA ARG A 85 -3.92 7.57 19.40
C ARG A 85 -2.42 7.73 19.27
N TYR A 86 -1.87 8.94 19.43
CA TYR A 86 -0.43 9.27 19.55
C TYR A 86 0.53 8.21 18.97
N PHE A 87 1.06 7.30 19.79
CA PHE A 87 2.05 6.28 19.40
C PHE A 87 1.53 5.23 18.39
N GLN A 88 0.22 5.02 18.29
CA GLN A 88 -0.40 4.09 17.34
C GLN A 88 -0.32 4.60 15.88
N THR A 89 -0.07 5.89 15.67
CA THR A 89 0.17 6.46 14.33
C THR A 89 1.45 5.90 13.71
N MET A 90 2.44 5.56 14.53
CA MET A 90 3.72 4.97 14.10
C MET A 90 3.70 3.44 14.04
N ASN A 91 2.54 2.81 14.25
CA ASN A 91 2.45 1.35 14.29
C ASN A 91 2.28 0.76 12.87
N VAL A 92 3.38 0.28 12.31
CA VAL A 92 3.43 -0.40 10.99
C VAL A 92 2.45 -1.57 10.91
N LYS A 93 2.34 -2.39 11.97
CA LYS A 93 1.44 -3.56 11.99
C LYS A 93 -0.02 -3.12 11.83
N MET A 94 -0.39 -1.97 12.38
CA MET A 94 -1.73 -1.42 12.19
C MET A 94 -1.95 -0.91 10.77
N ALA A 95 -0.92 -0.41 10.10
CA ALA A 95 -1.00 0.01 8.70
C ALA A 95 -1.20 -1.20 7.76
N PHE A 96 -0.48 -2.30 7.99
CA PHE A 96 -0.69 -3.52 7.20
C PHE A 96 -2.09 -4.12 7.40
N LYS A 97 -2.63 -4.08 8.62
CA LYS A 97 -4.03 -4.47 8.87
C LYS A 97 -5.02 -3.56 8.13
N PHE A 98 -4.78 -2.24 8.14
CA PHE A 98 -5.63 -1.24 7.51
C PHE A 98 -5.78 -1.45 6.00
N PHE A 99 -4.70 -1.89 5.33
CA PHE A 99 -4.70 -2.23 3.90
C PHE A 99 -4.83 -3.74 3.63
N SER A 100 -5.33 -4.54 4.58
CA SER A 100 -5.40 -5.99 4.36
C SER A 100 -6.53 -6.38 3.40
N GLY A 101 -6.31 -7.45 2.64
CA GLY A 101 -7.33 -8.00 1.73
C GLY A 101 -8.66 -8.37 2.43
N SER A 102 -8.62 -8.78 3.70
CA SER A 102 -9.83 -9.04 4.51
C SER A 102 -10.67 -7.79 4.75
N VAL A 103 -10.05 -6.61 4.86
CA VAL A 103 -10.79 -5.35 4.97
C VAL A 103 -11.51 -5.06 3.66
N ALA A 104 -10.84 -5.23 2.53
CA ALA A 104 -11.48 -5.05 1.22
C ALA A 104 -12.64 -6.04 1.01
N ALA A 105 -12.51 -7.29 1.45
CA ALA A 105 -13.58 -8.28 1.38
C ALA A 105 -14.78 -7.88 2.27
N ALA A 106 -14.54 -7.40 3.49
CA ALA A 106 -15.59 -6.93 4.38
C ALA A 106 -16.32 -5.70 3.81
N MET A 107 -15.58 -4.77 3.19
CA MET A 107 -16.18 -3.64 2.50
C MET A 107 -17.10 -4.09 1.35
N GLN A 108 -16.68 -5.09 0.56
CA GLN A 108 -17.52 -5.67 -0.49
C GLN A 108 -18.76 -6.35 0.09
N TYR A 109 -18.62 -7.07 1.21
CA TYR A 109 -19.74 -7.74 1.89
C TYR A 109 -20.82 -6.75 2.35
N TYR A 110 -20.42 -5.60 2.92
CA TYR A 110 -21.34 -4.59 3.42
C TYR A 110 -21.87 -3.61 2.36
N LYS A 111 -21.39 -3.70 1.12
CA LYS A 111 -21.69 -2.75 0.04
C LYS A 111 -23.19 -2.53 -0.17
N ASP A 112 -23.96 -3.62 -0.20
CA ASP A 112 -25.40 -3.57 -0.48
C ASP A 112 -26.25 -3.38 0.79
N SER A 113 -25.64 -3.54 1.97
CA SER A 113 -26.33 -3.47 3.27
C SER A 113 -26.24 -2.10 3.94
N ILE A 114 -25.22 -1.30 3.60
CA ILE A 114 -24.93 -0.04 4.28
C ILE A 114 -24.89 1.11 3.26
N PRO A 115 -25.71 2.15 3.41
CA PRO A 115 -25.73 3.29 2.48
C PRO A 115 -24.37 3.97 2.32
N ALA A 116 -23.59 4.07 3.40
CA ALA A 116 -22.25 4.66 3.41
C ALA A 116 -21.18 3.84 2.67
N MET A 117 -21.55 2.70 2.07
CA MET A 117 -20.65 1.79 1.36
C MET A 117 -20.98 1.64 -0.12
N ILE A 118 -22.01 2.31 -0.63
CA ILE A 118 -22.48 2.16 -2.01
C ILE A 118 -21.37 2.48 -3.03
N ASP A 119 -20.57 3.51 -2.76
CA ASP A 119 -19.45 3.99 -3.58
C ASP A 119 -18.08 3.47 -3.15
N CYS A 120 -18.02 2.42 -2.31
CA CYS A 120 -16.77 1.90 -1.78
C CYS A 120 -15.88 1.18 -2.83
N SER A 121 -16.31 1.06 -4.08
CA SER A 121 -15.64 0.28 -5.13
C SER A 121 -14.20 0.75 -5.38
N ALA A 122 -13.98 2.06 -5.45
CA ALA A 122 -12.65 2.66 -5.63
C ALA A 122 -11.74 2.36 -4.42
N THR A 123 -12.29 2.47 -3.20
CA THR A 123 -11.58 2.17 -1.94
C THR A 123 -11.19 0.70 -1.87
N VAL A 124 -12.10 -0.21 -2.22
CA VAL A 124 -11.86 -1.65 -2.25
C VAL A 124 -10.73 -2.01 -3.22
N LEU A 125 -10.77 -1.45 -4.43
CA LEU A 125 -9.75 -1.69 -5.44
C LEU A 125 -8.39 -1.14 -5.01
N PHE A 126 -8.39 0.06 -4.41
CA PHE A 126 -7.20 0.67 -3.84
C PHE A 126 -6.56 -0.21 -2.74
N ILE A 127 -7.35 -0.69 -1.78
CA ILE A 127 -6.87 -1.60 -0.72
C ILE A 127 -6.27 -2.87 -1.33
N LYS A 128 -6.95 -3.50 -2.29
CA LYS A 128 -6.45 -4.71 -2.95
C LYS A 128 -5.09 -4.47 -3.62
N LYS A 129 -4.93 -3.35 -4.33
CA LYS A 129 -3.65 -2.96 -4.94
C LYS A 129 -2.55 -2.76 -3.90
N ILE A 130 -2.82 -2.06 -2.81
CA ILE A 130 -1.83 -1.85 -1.75
C ILE A 130 -1.49 -3.17 -1.03
N ASN A 131 -2.48 -4.03 -0.78
CA ASN A 131 -2.25 -5.35 -0.18
C ASN A 131 -1.30 -6.19 -1.04
N GLU A 132 -1.52 -6.25 -2.35
CA GLU A 132 -0.65 -6.96 -3.27
C GLU A 132 0.80 -6.44 -3.23
N VAL A 133 0.98 -5.12 -3.11
CA VAL A 133 2.31 -4.51 -2.95
C VAL A 133 2.93 -4.90 -1.61
N VAL A 134 2.16 -4.87 -0.52
CA VAL A 134 2.62 -5.28 0.82
C VAL A 134 3.05 -6.74 0.82
N ASP A 135 2.25 -7.64 0.27
CA ASP A 135 2.56 -9.07 0.18
C ASP A 135 3.81 -9.31 -0.65
N ALA A 136 3.96 -8.61 -1.79
CA ALA A 136 5.11 -8.75 -2.66
C ALA A 136 6.42 -8.24 -2.03
N MET A 137 6.33 -7.15 -1.26
CA MET A 137 7.46 -6.51 -0.57
C MET A 137 7.86 -7.23 0.72
N ASN A 138 6.92 -7.89 1.39
CA ASN A 138 7.13 -8.58 2.66
C ASN A 138 7.27 -10.11 2.50
N SER A 139 7.21 -10.61 1.27
CA SER A 139 7.39 -12.03 0.97
C SER A 139 8.80 -12.52 1.33
N GLN A 140 8.87 -13.67 1.98
CA GLN A 140 10.12 -14.37 2.29
C GLN A 140 10.39 -15.54 1.34
N LEU A 141 9.41 -15.91 0.50
CA LEU A 141 9.51 -17.05 -0.41
C LEU A 141 9.92 -16.59 -1.81
N PRO A 142 10.96 -17.18 -2.42
CA PRO A 142 11.43 -16.83 -3.77
C PRO A 142 10.34 -16.71 -4.83
N LYS A 143 9.33 -17.60 -4.79
CA LYS A 143 8.18 -17.64 -5.71
C LYS A 143 7.16 -16.50 -5.55
N CYS A 144 7.13 -15.86 -4.38
CA CYS A 144 6.21 -14.78 -4.05
C CYS A 144 6.92 -13.42 -3.90
N VAL A 145 8.24 -13.36 -4.09
CA VAL A 145 8.99 -12.10 -4.01
C VAL A 145 8.91 -11.34 -5.33
N LEU A 146 8.99 -10.01 -5.27
CA LEU A 146 9.21 -9.15 -6.44
C LEU A 146 10.50 -9.53 -7.17
N ARG A 147 10.37 -10.37 -8.19
CA ARG A 147 11.44 -10.80 -9.08
C ARG A 147 11.00 -10.62 -10.53
N PRO A 148 11.94 -10.38 -11.46
CA PRO A 148 11.64 -10.32 -12.88
C PRO A 148 11.25 -11.69 -13.49
N ASP A 149 11.30 -12.76 -12.69
CA ASP A 149 10.93 -14.11 -13.10
C ASP A 149 9.44 -14.19 -13.51
N PRO A 150 9.12 -14.63 -14.75
CA PRO A 150 7.75 -14.86 -15.20
C PRO A 150 6.94 -15.78 -14.28
N ALA A 151 7.60 -16.70 -13.56
CA ALA A 151 6.95 -17.63 -12.64
C ALA A 151 6.61 -17.00 -11.27
N SER A 152 7.09 -15.77 -10.98
CA SER A 152 6.73 -15.08 -9.74
C SER A 152 5.28 -14.60 -9.79
N ILE A 153 4.51 -14.96 -8.77
CA ILE A 153 3.08 -14.61 -8.64
C ILE A 153 2.87 -13.09 -8.67
N HIS A 154 3.81 -12.34 -8.11
CA HIS A 154 3.74 -10.88 -8.00
C HIS A 154 4.37 -10.14 -9.18
N ASN A 155 4.78 -10.82 -10.25
CA ASN A 155 5.27 -10.14 -11.46
C ASN A 155 4.17 -9.29 -12.11
N LYS A 156 2.89 -9.58 -11.83
CA LYS A 156 1.72 -8.76 -12.26
C LYS A 156 1.57 -7.45 -11.48
N VAL A 157 1.99 -7.38 -10.21
CA VAL A 157 1.99 -6.15 -9.40
C VAL A 157 2.88 -5.07 -10.04
N LYS A 158 3.87 -5.52 -10.81
CA LYS A 158 4.78 -4.71 -11.61
C LYS A 158 4.12 -3.94 -12.75
N LEU A 159 2.94 -4.36 -13.23
CA LEU A 159 2.21 -3.66 -14.30
C LEU A 159 1.38 -2.48 -13.78
N ASN A 160 0.87 -2.56 -12.54
CA ASN A 160 -0.04 -1.54 -11.97
C ASN A 160 0.70 -0.36 -11.33
N LEU A 161 1.89 -0.60 -10.79
CA LEU A 161 2.86 0.45 -10.46
C LEU A 161 3.65 0.70 -11.75
N LYS A 162 3.72 1.92 -12.30
CA LYS A 162 4.57 2.23 -13.47
C LYS A 162 6.05 2.00 -13.15
N LEU A 163 6.46 0.74 -13.14
CA LEU A 163 7.77 0.22 -12.77
C LEU A 163 8.53 -0.01 -14.07
N SER A 164 9.02 1.07 -14.69
CA SER A 164 9.73 0.96 -15.96
C SER A 164 11.08 0.23 -15.81
N SER A 165 11.18 -0.81 -16.65
CA SER A 165 12.34 -1.58 -17.12
C SER A 165 13.31 -2.17 -16.08
N PHE A 166 13.32 -3.51 -16.01
CA PHE A 166 14.18 -4.34 -15.15
C PHE A 166 15.08 -5.24 -15.99
N PRO A 167 16.37 -4.91 -16.17
CA PRO A 167 17.37 -5.89 -16.52
C PRO A 167 17.74 -6.71 -15.28
N ARG A 168 18.16 -7.95 -15.54
CA ARG A 168 18.36 -9.04 -14.59
C ARG A 168 19.10 -8.65 -13.31
N TYR A 169 18.58 -9.23 -12.22
CA TYR A 169 19.05 -9.15 -10.84
C TYR A 169 18.99 -7.76 -10.20
N GLN A 170 18.39 -7.73 -9.01
CA GLN A 170 18.39 -6.64 -8.02
C GLN A 170 17.14 -5.75 -7.97
N TYR A 171 16.68 -5.59 -6.74
CA TYR A 171 15.43 -5.02 -6.29
C TYR A 171 15.42 -3.50 -6.50
N LYS A 172 14.73 -3.05 -7.55
CA LYS A 172 14.30 -1.67 -7.75
C LYS A 172 12.89 -1.57 -7.21
N VAL A 173 12.70 -0.84 -6.10
CA VAL A 173 11.37 -0.49 -5.60
C VAL A 173 11.29 1.03 -5.62
N SER A 174 10.84 1.56 -6.76
CA SER A 174 10.38 2.93 -6.87
C SER A 174 8.85 2.85 -6.93
N ILE A 175 8.19 3.01 -5.78
CA ILE A 175 6.73 3.09 -5.73
C ILE A 175 6.36 4.48 -6.24
N LYS A 176 6.08 4.58 -7.55
CA LYS A 176 5.34 5.71 -8.11
C LYS A 176 3.85 5.43 -7.86
N LEU A 177 3.36 5.83 -6.69
CA LEU A 177 1.92 6.04 -6.53
C LEU A 177 1.63 7.34 -7.30
N GLU A 178 1.10 7.22 -8.53
CA GLU A 178 0.52 8.37 -9.22
C GLU A 178 -0.76 8.76 -8.50
N VAL A 179 -0.59 9.44 -7.36
CA VAL A 179 -1.65 10.24 -6.75
C VAL A 179 -1.62 11.56 -7.49
N ASN A 180 -2.58 11.78 -8.39
CA ASN A 180 -2.75 13.08 -9.01
C ASN A 180 -3.17 14.09 -7.93
N ILE A 181 -2.25 15.00 -7.62
CA ILE A 181 -2.45 16.09 -6.67
C ILE A 181 -3.14 17.23 -7.43
N ILE A 182 -4.42 17.46 -7.17
CA ILE A 182 -5.05 18.75 -7.50
C ILE A 182 -4.79 19.64 -6.28
N LYS A 183 -4.05 20.73 -6.50
CA LYS A 183 -3.80 21.79 -5.51
C LYS A 183 -5.08 22.55 -5.20
#